data_AF-A0A452XR20-F1
#
_entry.id   AF-A0A452XR20-F1
#
_cell.length_a   1.000
_cell.length_b   1.000
_cell.length_c   1.000
_cell.angle_alpha   90.00
_cell.angle_beta   90.00
_cell.angle_gamma   90.00
#
_symmetry.space_group_name_H-M   'P 1'
#
loop_
_entity.id
_entity.type
_entity.pdbx_description
1 polymer ?
#
loop_
_entity_poly.entity_id
_entity_poly.type
_entity_poly.pdbx_seq_one_letter_code
_entity_poly.pdbx_strand_id
1 'polypeptide(L)'
;MCDFFCRLILSSWSPCLTSFYMMKWKEYFPNKELVQPPQFEAEVLCYPKPEIVCDYLSWRQAECHNRNQYNTCFWILVKSGKGEGEGEAHGY
;
A
#
# COMPACT_ATOMS: atom_id res chain seq x y z
N MET A 1 -18.80 -12.88 18.12
CA MET A 1 -19.61 -12.11 17.14
C MET A 1 -18.72 -11.24 16.24
N CYS A 2 -17.82 -10.42 16.81
CA CYS A 2 -16.89 -9.57 16.03
C CYS A 2 -15.90 -10.37 15.15
N ASP A 3 -15.29 -11.44 15.66
CA ASP A 3 -14.30 -12.26 14.90
C ASP A 3 -14.88 -12.90 13.62
N PHE A 4 -16.10 -13.44 13.70
CA PHE A 4 -16.75 -14.06 12.54
C PHE A 4 -17.06 -13.04 11.43
N PHE A 5 -17.52 -11.85 11.81
CA PHE A 5 -17.80 -10.78 10.86
C PHE A 5 -16.52 -10.24 10.21
N CYS A 6 -15.44 -10.09 10.98
CA CYS A 6 -14.13 -9.70 10.45
C CYS A 6 -13.62 -10.72 9.43
N ARG A 7 -13.71 -12.02 9.73
CA ARG A 7 -13.31 -13.08 8.80
C ARG A 7 -14.11 -13.06 7.50
N LEU A 8 -15.42 -12.82 7.58
CA LEU A 8 -16.27 -12.72 6.39
C LEU A 8 -15.85 -11.54 5.51
N ILE A 9 -15.64 -10.35 6.11
CA ILE A 9 -15.15 -9.17 5.39
C ILE A 9 -13.82 -9.49 4.70
N LEU A 10 -12.86 -10.05 5.42
CA LEU A 10 -11.53 -10.37 4.88
C LEU A 10 -11.62 -11.37 3.71
N SER A 11 -12.39 -12.45 3.87
CA SER A 11 -12.55 -13.47 2.84
C SER A 11 -13.21 -12.96 1.56
N SER A 12 -14.08 -11.95 1.67
CA SER A 12 -14.75 -11.36 0.51
C SER A 12 -13.94 -10.24 -0.12
N TRP A 13 -13.25 -9.43 0.67
CA TRP A 13 -12.63 -8.20 0.20
C TRP A 13 -11.42 -8.47 -0.71
N SER A 14 -10.53 -9.37 -0.32
CA SER A 14 -9.28 -9.62 -1.07
C SER A 14 -9.55 -10.14 -2.50
N PRO A 15 -10.40 -11.17 -2.72
CA PRO A 15 -10.74 -11.62 -4.08
C PRO A 15 -11.47 -10.56 -4.91
N CYS A 16 -12.36 -9.78 -4.28
CA CYS A 16 -13.05 -8.67 -4.94
C CYS A 16 -12.04 -7.62 -5.43
N LEU A 17 -11.10 -7.20 -4.59
CA LEU A 17 -10.10 -6.21 -4.97
C LEU A 17 -9.16 -6.73 -6.06
N THR A 18 -8.71 -7.98 -5.96
CA THR A 18 -7.93 -8.64 -7.03
C THR A 18 -8.68 -8.63 -8.35
N SER A 19 -9.97 -9.00 -8.34
CA SER A 19 -10.81 -8.99 -9.55
C SER A 19 -10.92 -7.60 -10.17
N PHE A 20 -11.26 -6.58 -9.36
CA PHE A 20 -11.34 -5.20 -9.85
C PHE A 20 -10.01 -4.68 -10.41
N TYR A 21 -8.90 -4.98 -9.73
CA TYR A 21 -7.56 -4.60 -10.19
C TYR A 21 -7.24 -5.21 -11.56
N MET A 22 -7.52 -6.51 -11.74
CA MET A 22 -7.31 -7.21 -13.01
C MET A 22 -8.19 -6.64 -14.13
N MET A 23 -9.48 -6.40 -13.84
CA MET A 23 -10.41 -5.82 -14.81
C MET A 23 -9.98 -4.44 -15.29
N LYS A 24 -9.40 -3.63 -14.39
CA LYS A 24 -8.93 -2.28 -14.69
C LYS A 24 -7.50 -2.22 -15.23
N TRP A 25 -6.72 -3.29 -15.13
CA TRP A 25 -5.31 -3.28 -15.49
C TRP A 25 -5.04 -2.76 -16.90
N LYS A 26 -5.77 -3.26 -17.91
CA LYS A 26 -5.60 -2.87 -19.32
C LYS A 26 -6.01 -1.42 -19.63
N GLU A 27 -6.84 -0.82 -18.78
CA GLU A 27 -7.20 0.59 -18.89
C GLU A 27 -6.01 1.50 -18.57
N TYR A 28 -5.22 1.16 -17.55
CA TYR A 28 -4.07 1.95 -17.10
C TYR A 28 -2.74 1.52 -17.74
N PHE A 29 -2.60 0.24 -18.10
CA PHE A 29 -1.38 -0.34 -18.66
C PHE A 29 -1.69 -1.14 -19.94
N PRO A 30 -2.09 -0.48 -21.04
CA PRO A 30 -2.56 -1.16 -22.26
C PRO A 30 -1.50 -2.05 -22.89
N ASN A 31 -0.24 -1.62 -22.86
CA ASN A 31 0.89 -2.30 -23.48
C ASN A 31 1.65 -3.25 -22.54
N LYS A 32 1.14 -3.46 -21.31
CA LYS A 32 1.77 -4.36 -20.34
C LYS A 32 0.81 -5.49 -20.02
N GLU A 33 1.25 -6.72 -20.25
CA GLU A 33 0.51 -7.89 -19.80
C GLU A 33 0.64 -8.06 -18.29
N LEU A 34 -0.46 -8.47 -17.65
CA LEU A 34 -0.44 -8.86 -16.24
C LEU A 34 0.03 -10.31 -16.17
N VAL A 35 1.21 -10.54 -15.60
CA VAL A 35 1.84 -11.88 -15.56
C VAL A 35 1.14 -12.80 -14.56
N GLN A 36 0.65 -12.25 -13.45
CA GLN A 36 -0.04 -13.00 -12.41
C GLN A 36 -1.08 -12.13 -11.70
N PRO A 37 -2.18 -12.71 -11.20
CA PRO A 37 -3.12 -12.00 -10.35
C PRO A 37 -2.40 -11.40 -9.13
N PRO A 38 -2.63 -10.11 -8.80
CA PRO A 38 -2.11 -9.55 -7.56
C PRO A 38 -2.77 -10.20 -6.34
N GLN A 39 -1.98 -10.42 -5.30
CA GLN A 39 -2.47 -10.86 -4.00
C GLN A 39 -2.48 -9.65 -3.06
N PHE A 40 -3.62 -9.42 -2.41
CA PHE A 40 -3.78 -8.33 -1.45
C PHE A 40 -3.98 -8.89 -0.04
N GLU A 41 -3.12 -8.47 0.86
CA GLU A 41 -3.30 -8.67 2.29
C GLU A 41 -4.31 -7.66 2.84
N ALA A 42 -5.08 -8.10 3.82
CA ALA A 42 -6.14 -7.31 4.42
C ALA A 42 -6.19 -7.58 5.93
N GLU A 43 -6.47 -6.52 6.68
CA GLU A 43 -6.72 -6.59 8.11
C GLU A 43 -7.99 -5.78 8.43
N VAL A 44 -8.79 -6.29 9.37
CA VAL A 44 -9.95 -5.57 9.90
C VAL A 44 -9.63 -5.14 11.32
N LEU A 45 -9.58 -3.83 11.54
CA LEU A 45 -9.34 -3.22 12.84
C LEU A 45 -10.65 -2.63 13.36
N CYS A 46 -11.03 -2.99 14.60
CA CYS A 46 -12.22 -2.46 15.25
C CYS A 46 -11.85 -1.42 16.30
N TYR A 47 -12.15 -0.16 16.01
CA TYR A 47 -11.93 0.94 16.96
C TYR A 47 -13.22 1.32 17.68
N PRO A 48 -13.20 1.43 19.02
CA PRO A 48 -14.40 1.69 19.81
C PRO A 48 -14.88 3.15 19.74
N LYS A 49 -14.06 4.06 19.21
CA LYS A 49 -14.33 5.50 19.19
C LYS A 49 -13.88 6.13 17.85
N PRO A 50 -14.63 7.08 17.28
CA PRO A 50 -14.26 7.76 16.04
C PRO A 50 -12.91 8.47 16.10
N GLU A 51 -12.55 9.04 17.26
CA GLU A 51 -11.30 9.77 17.42
C GLU A 51 -10.09 8.86 17.18
N ILE A 52 -10.17 7.59 17.59
CA ILE A 52 -9.09 6.62 17.35
C ILE A 52 -8.95 6.28 15.86
N VAL A 53 -10.05 6.30 15.10
CA VAL A 53 -10.01 6.14 13.64
C VAL A 53 -9.31 7.35 13.00
N CYS A 54 -9.60 8.56 13.47
CA CYS A 54 -8.93 9.77 13.02
C CYS A 54 -7.42 9.70 13.29
N ASP A 55 -7.02 9.35 14.51
CA ASP A 55 -5.61 9.19 14.88
C ASP A 55 -4.91 8.13 14.02
N TYR A 56 -5.56 6.99 13.77
CA TYR A 56 -5.04 5.95 12.88
C TYR A 56 -4.84 6.45 11.45
N LEU A 57 -5.82 7.17 10.89
CA LEU A 57 -5.73 7.72 9.53
C LEU A 57 -4.64 8.81 9.43
N SER A 58 -4.54 9.68 10.44
CA SER A 58 -3.47 10.68 10.54
C SER A 58 -2.09 10.03 10.63
N TRP A 59 -1.96 8.94 11.40
CA TRP A 59 -0.73 8.17 11.46
C TRP A 59 -0.37 7.57 10.09
N ARG A 60 -1.32 6.92 9.39
CA ARG A 60 -1.09 6.39 8.04
C ARG A 60 -0.69 7.48 7.04
N GLN A 61 -1.27 8.68 7.16
CA GLN A 61 -0.90 9.83 6.33
C GLN A 61 0.54 10.30 6.61
N ALA A 62 0.94 10.39 7.88
CA ALA A 62 2.30 10.75 8.27
C ALA A 62 3.33 9.72 7.79
N GLU A 63 3.03 8.42 7.92
CA GLU A 63 3.88 7.34 7.38
C GLU A 63 4.06 7.47 5.86
N CYS A 64 2.97 7.75 5.14
CA CYS A 64 3.00 7.96 3.69
C CYS A 64 3.85 9.17 3.32
N HIS A 65 3.69 10.30 4.03
CA HIS A 65 4.46 11.52 3.80
C HIS A 65 5.96 11.27 3.94
N ASN A 66 6.38 10.67 5.06
CA ASN A 66 7.78 10.38 5.33
C ASN A 66 8.36 9.40 4.30
N ARG A 67 7.64 8.31 4.00
CA ARG A 67 8.07 7.31 3.01
C ARG A 67 8.19 7.90 1.61
N ASN A 68 7.25 8.76 1.21
CA ASN A 68 7.27 9.39 -0.10
C ASN A 68 8.44 10.39 -0.22
N GLN A 69 8.68 11.20 0.81
CA GLN A 69 9.83 12.12 0.84
C GLN A 69 11.15 11.35 0.72
N TYR A 70 11.34 10.32 1.55
CA TYR A 70 12.52 9.46 1.51
C TYR A 70 12.71 8.83 0.13
N ASN A 71 11.69 8.13 -0.38
CA ASN A 71 11.77 7.43 -1.68
C ASN A 71 12.06 8.40 -2.82
N THR A 72 11.48 9.61 -2.79
CA THR A 72 11.73 10.63 -3.81
C THR A 72 13.20 11.05 -3.80
N CYS A 73 13.75 11.40 -2.62
CA CYS A 73 15.16 11.76 -2.49
C CYS A 73 16.07 10.60 -2.89
N PHE A 74 15.78 9.38 -2.42
CA PHE A 74 16.54 8.17 -2.73
C PHE A 74 16.60 7.92 -4.24
N TRP A 75 15.46 7.87 -4.93
CA TRP A 75 15.44 7.57 -6.37
C TRP A 75 16.03 8.69 -7.23
N ILE A 76 15.98 9.96 -6.77
CA ILE A 76 16.71 11.06 -7.41
C ILE A 76 18.23 10.83 -7.29
N LEU A 77 18.72 10.41 -6.12
CA LEU A 77 20.14 10.11 -5.91
C LEU A 77 20.59 8.92 -6.77
N VAL A 78 19.84 7.82 -6.79
CA VAL A 78 20.13 6.66 -7.66
C VAL A 78 20.19 7.09 -9.12
N LYS A 79 19.24 7.90 -9.59
CA LYS A 79 19.23 8.41 -10.96
C LYS A 79 20.42 9.34 -11.27
N SER A 80 21.00 10.01 -10.26
CA SER A 80 22.18 10.85 -10.41
C SER A 80 23.50 10.07 -10.55
N GLY A 81 23.45 8.73 -10.50
CA GLY A 81 24.61 7.86 -10.66
C GLY A 81 25.27 7.42 -9.35
N LYS A 82 24.69 7.76 -8.20
CA LYS A 82 25.08 7.15 -6.92
C LYS A 82 24.55 5.73 -6.83
N GLY A 83 25.37 4.80 -6.33
CA GLY A 83 24.94 3.41 -6.15
C GLY A 83 23.82 3.28 -5.12
N GLU A 84 23.01 2.22 -5.20
CA GLU A 84 21.88 1.98 -4.28
C GLU A 84 22.32 2.00 -2.81
N GLY A 85 23.48 1.41 -2.48
CA GLY A 85 24.04 1.43 -1.12
C GLY A 85 24.55 2.79 -0.62
N GLU A 86 24.88 3.72 -1.53
CA GLU A 86 25.27 5.09 -1.17
C GLU A 86 24.04 5.98 -0.94
N GLY A 87 22.91 5.66 -1.58
CA GLY A 87 21.62 6.32 -1.36
C GLY A 87 21.04 6.01 0.02
N GLU A 88 21.23 4.79 0.52
CA GLU A 88 20.78 4.36 1.86
C GLU A 88 21.61 5.00 2.98
N ALA A 89 22.92 5.20 2.79
CA ALA A 89 23.82 5.76 3.80
C ALA A 89 23.52 7.22 4.20
N HIS A 90 22.72 7.93 3.41
CA HIS A 90 22.32 9.31 3.68
C HIS A 90 20.94 9.44 4.34
N GLY A 91 20.23 8.34 4.58
CA GLY A 91 18.96 8.32 5.30
C GLY A 91 19.05 7.48 6.56
N TYR A 92 19.49 8.11 7.65
CA TYR A 92 19.19 7.65 9.00
C TYR A 92 17.82 8.15 9.44
#